data_AF-A0A3B8WHQ6-F1
#
_entry.id   AF-A0A3B8WHQ6-F1
#
_cell.length_a   1.000
_cell.length_b   1.000
_cell.length_c   1.000
_cell.angle_alpha   90.00
_cell.angle_beta   90.00
_cell.angle_gamma   90.00
#
_symmetry.space_group_name_H-M   'P 1'
#
loop_
_entity.id
_entity.type
_entity.pdbx_description
1 polymer ?
#
loop_
_entity_poly.entity_id
_entity_poly.type
_entity_poly.pdbx_seq_one_letter_code
_entity_poly.pdbx_strand_id
1 'polypeptide(L)' 'MSAKRTAMTSVDRSWLRMDTPENPMMISAVLAFEHPIPLKRLKRTLEERFLKFRR' A
#
# COMPACT_ATOMS: atom_id res chain seq x y z
N MET A 1 17.31 -18.10 3.41
CA MET A 1 18.09 -16.89 3.78
C MET A 1 17.18 -15.99 4.61
N SER A 2 17.59 -15.60 5.81
CA SER A 2 16.79 -14.67 6.63
C SER A 2 16.74 -13.31 5.92
N ALA A 3 15.55 -12.80 5.64
CA ALA A 3 15.37 -11.49 5.03
C ALA A 3 16.02 -10.41 5.93
N LYS A 4 16.98 -9.66 5.40
CA LYS A 4 17.63 -8.57 6.11
C LYS A 4 16.56 -7.53 6.45
N ARG A 5 16.19 -7.43 7.73
CA ARG A 5 15.20 -6.47 8.20
C ARG A 5 15.79 -5.06 8.17
N THR A 6 15.05 -4.12 7.58
CA THR A 6 15.38 -2.69 7.60
C THR A 6 14.61 -2.02 8.73
N ALA A 7 15.29 -1.19 9.53
CA ALA A 7 14.62 -0.42 10.58
C ALA A 7 13.69 0.64 9.95
N MET A 8 12.49 0.80 10.51
CA MET A 8 11.56 1.86 10.10
C MET A 8 12.13 3.23 10.46
N THR A 9 11.89 4.21 9.58
CA THR A 9 12.23 5.60 9.86
C THR A 9 11.44 6.13 11.06
N SER A 10 11.85 7.27 11.62
CA SER A 10 11.12 7.90 12.72
C SER A 10 9.69 8.28 12.33
N VAL A 11 9.49 8.79 11.11
CA VAL A 11 8.17 9.20 10.61
C VAL A 11 7.25 8.00 10.44
N ASP A 12 7.73 6.91 9.82
CA ASP A 12 6.92 5.70 9.63
C ASP A 12 6.53 5.08 10.98
N ARG A 13 7.44 5.15 11.97
CA ARG A 13 7.18 4.64 13.32
C ARG A 13 6.13 5.47 14.05
N SER A 14 6.14 6.79 13.88
CA SER A 14 5.10 7.66 14.45
C SER A 14 3.74 7.34 13.85
N TRP A 15 3.64 7.19 12.53
CA TRP A 15 2.42 6.75 11.85
C TRP A 15 1.90 5.42 12.41
N LEU A 16 2.77 4.42 12.56
CA LEU A 16 2.40 3.13 13.14
C LEU A 16 1.89 3.22 14.58
N ARG A 17 2.42 4.16 15.37
CA ARG A 17 2.00 4.36 16.77
C ARG A 17 0.67 5.11 16.90
N MET A 18 0.27 5.84 15.87
CA MET A 18 -1.00 6.56 15.82
C MET A 18 -2.17 5.70 15.31
N ASP A 19 -1.88 4.52 14.75
CA ASP A 19 -2.89 3.61 14.18
C ASP A 19 -3.70 2.93 15.29
N THR A 20 -4.98 3.31 15.40
CA THR A 20 -5.95 2.71 16.31
C THR A 20 -7.25 2.40 15.57
N PRO A 21 -8.15 1.56 16.10
CA PRO A 21 -9.45 1.30 15.47
C PRO A 21 -10.27 2.57 15.20
N GLU A 22 -10.13 3.58 16.06
CA GLU A 22 -10.81 4.88 15.95
C GLU A 22 -10.05 5.88 15.07
N ASN A 23 -8.75 5.66 14.83
CA ASN A 23 -7.89 6.51 14.02
C ASN A 23 -7.00 5.66 13.09
N PRO A 24 -7.55 5.10 12.01
CA PRO A 24 -6.78 4.28 11.08
C PRO A 24 -5.81 5.16 10.29
N MET A 25 -4.51 4.88 10.40
CA MET A 25 -3.44 5.59 9.69
C MET A 25 -3.18 4.99 8.30
N MET A 26 -4.26 4.61 7.61
CA MET A 26 -4.23 4.04 6.27
C MET A 26 -4.58 5.10 5.23
N ILE A 27 -3.68 5.32 4.28
CA ILE A 27 -3.94 6.21 3.14
C ILE A 27 -4.93 5.51 2.21
N SER A 28 -6.05 6.17 1.95
CA SER A 28 -7.11 5.67 1.07
C SER A 28 -7.37 6.63 -0.08
N ALA A 29 -7.75 6.09 -1.23
CA ALA A 29 -8.16 6.88 -2.39
C ALA A 29 -9.40 6.24 -3.03
N VAL A 30 -10.35 7.06 -3.47
CA VAL A 30 -11.51 6.65 -4.28
C VAL A 30 -11.31 7.25 -5.66
N LEU A 31 -11.26 6.38 -6.67
CA LEU A 31 -11.10 6.78 -8.07
C LEU A 31 -12.41 6.53 -8.82
N ALA A 32 -13.05 7.61 -9.26
CA ALA A 32 -14.25 7.56 -10.09
C ALA A 32 -13.87 7.69 -11.56
N PHE A 33 -14.42 6.82 -12.40
CA PHE A 33 -14.16 6.81 -13.84
C PHE A 33 -15.48 6.91 -14.57
N GLU A 34 -15.50 7.68 -15.67
CA GLU A 34 -16.66 7.81 -16.54
C GLU A 34 -17.04 6.47 -17.21
N HIS A 35 -16.05 5.61 -17.46
CA HIS A 35 -16.21 4.33 -18.13
C HIS A 35 -15.69 3.17 -17.27
N PRO A 36 -16.25 1.94 -17.43
CA PRO A 36 -15.77 0.76 -16.73
C PRO A 36 -14.30 0.46 -17.05
N ILE A 37 -13.53 0.09 -16.02
CA ILE A 37 -12.16 -0.39 -16.21
C ILE A 37 -12.19 -1.90 -16.51
N PRO A 38 -11.55 -2.37 -17.60
CA PRO A 38 -11.41 -3.80 -17.85
C PRO A 38 -10.60 -4.49 -16.73
N LEU A 39 -11.24 -5.37 -15.96
CA LEU A 39 -10.65 -5.98 -14.78
C LEU A 39 -9.34 -6.73 -15.07
N LYS A 40 -9.24 -7.43 -16.21
CA LYS A 40 -8.00 -8.12 -16.63
C LYS A 40 -6.83 -7.16 -16.77
N ARG A 41 -7.06 -5.97 -17.34
CA ARG A 41 -6.02 -4.94 -17.52
C ARG A 41 -5.63 -4.29 -16.20
N LEU A 42 -6.60 -4.05 -15.32
CA LEU A 42 -6.34 -3.52 -13.98
C LEU A 42 -5.46 -4.46 -13.16
N LYS A 43 -5.81 -5.76 -13.11
CA LYS A 43 -5.02 -6.78 -12.40
C LYS A 43 -3.57 -6.81 -12.88
N ARG A 44 -3.36 -6.89 -14.20
CA ARG A 44 -2.01 -6.86 -14.79
C ARG A 44 -1.23 -5.59 -14.40
N THR A 45 -1.90 -4.43 -14.43
CA THR A 45 -1.27 -3.16 -14.07
C THR A 45 -0.85 -3.12 -12.61
N LEU A 46 -1.68 -3.66 -11.70
CA LEU A 46 -1.33 -3.78 -10.29
C LEU A 46 -0.14 -4.73 -10.11
N GLU A 47 -0.14 -5.89 -10.76
CA GLU A 47 0.98 -6.84 -10.67
C GLU A 47 2.31 -6.26 -11.17
N GLU A 48 2.28 -5.47 -12.24
CA GLU A 48 3.46 -4.85 -12.84
C GLU A 48 3.95 -3.62 -12.07
N ARG A 49 3.04 -2.79 -11.54
CA ARG A 49 3.37 -1.45 -11.01
C ARG A 49 3.32 -1.32 -9.50
N PHE A 50 2.49 -2.11 -8.81
CA PHE A 50 2.56 -2.15 -7.36
C PHE A 50 3.84 -2.89 -6.98
N LEU A 51 4.83 -2.12 -6.51
CA LEU A 51 6.11 -2.62 -6.05
C LEU A 51 5.88 -3.71 -4.99
N LYS A 52 6.12 -4.96 -5.38
CA LYS A 52 6.29 -6.06 -4.44
C LYS A 52 7.58 -5.73 -3.69
N PHE A 53 7.48 -5.31 -2.44
CA PHE A 53 8.66 -5.32 -1.56
C PHE A 53 9.31 -6.70 -1.72
N ARG A 54 10.59 -6.76 -2.11
CA ARG A 54 11.37 -8.01 -2.03
C ARG A 54 11.40 -8.37 -0.55
N ARG A 55 10.52 -9.28 -0.14
CA ARG A 55 10.52 -9.92 1.17
C ARG A 55 11.43 -11.14 1.13
#